data_AF-A0A7C5AKM1-F1
#
_entry.id   AF-A0A7C5AKM1-F1
#
_cell.length_a   1.000
_cell.length_b   1.000
_cell.length_c   1.000
_cell.angle_alpha   90.00
_cell.angle_beta   90.00
_cell.angle_gamma   90.00
#
_symmetry.space_group_name_H-M   'P 1'
#
loop_
_entity.id
_entity.type
_entity.pdbx_description
1 polymer ?
#
loop_
_entity_poly.entity_id
_entity_poly.type
_entity_poly.pdbx_seq_one_letter_code
_entity_poly.pdbx_strand_id
1 'polypeptide(L)'
;MFVWGGIFTKASFICKERGRPMKRTSVKVLCLVLALILCGAGMAMAQKAKKPAAPPAPADINKLLLDSFDLMEKGKFDQAQKLLDKVLQQDPGNPLALNNLAAIMVKQKKFDKADTYLNQALPRAKGYMVQVNRVCQVGGICLAFKPVVGATGNQELAPLVMMNIDMVKQYMASEPLPGRGPR
;
A
#
# COMPACT_ATOMS: atom_id res chain seq x y z
N MET A 1 -18.43 18.90 53.59
CA MET A 1 -17.45 17.98 54.21
C MET A 1 -18.25 16.77 54.70
N PHE A 2 -18.11 15.53 54.25
CA PHE A 2 -17.26 14.91 53.24
C PHE A 2 -17.98 13.70 52.64
N VAL A 3 -17.70 13.48 51.35
CA VAL A 3 -18.26 12.47 50.44
C VAL A 3 -17.80 11.06 50.79
N TRP A 4 -18.78 10.17 51.04
CA TRP A 4 -19.03 8.90 50.34
C TRP A 4 -17.83 8.03 49.91
N GLY A 5 -17.73 6.84 50.52
CA GLY A 5 -16.99 5.70 50.01
C GLY A 5 -17.93 4.62 49.48
N GLY A 6 -17.75 4.26 48.21
CA GLY A 6 -17.56 2.86 47.81
C GLY A 6 -18.77 1.93 47.63
N ILE A 7 -19.19 1.79 46.36
CA ILE A 7 -19.45 0.54 45.59
C ILE A 7 -20.61 -0.40 46.03
N PHE A 8 -21.28 -0.95 45.01
CA PHE A 8 -22.10 -2.16 44.91
C PHE A 8 -23.61 -1.95 44.75
N THR A 9 -24.08 -2.01 43.50
CA THR A 9 -25.42 -2.53 43.20
C THR A 9 -25.43 -3.26 41.86
N LYS A 10 -25.54 -4.59 41.93
CA LYS A 10 -26.22 -5.43 40.95
C LYS A 10 -26.92 -6.54 41.73
N ALA A 11 -28.24 -6.61 41.63
CA ALA A 11 -28.98 -7.83 41.90
C ALA A 11 -30.28 -7.83 41.10
N SER A 12 -30.49 -8.97 40.45
CA SER A 12 -31.51 -9.28 39.46
C SER A 12 -32.85 -9.70 40.08
N PHE A 13 -33.89 -9.58 39.24
CA PHE A 13 -35.02 -10.50 39.05
C PHE A 13 -35.88 -10.94 40.25
N ILE A 14 -37.16 -10.56 40.23
CA ILE A 14 -38.28 -11.45 40.59
C ILE A 14 -39.44 -11.21 39.62
N CYS A 15 -39.78 -12.24 38.86
CA CYS A 15 -40.96 -12.35 38.00
C CYS A 15 -42.18 -12.76 38.86
N LYS A 16 -43.35 -12.17 38.64
CA LYS A 16 -44.60 -12.48 39.35
C LYS A 16 -45.62 -13.04 38.37
N GLU A 17 -45.92 -14.33 38.49
CA GLU A 17 -47.00 -15.00 37.76
C GLU A 17 -48.38 -14.70 38.38
N ARG A 18 -49.39 -14.52 37.52
CA ARG A 18 -50.81 -14.77 37.85
C ARG A 18 -51.46 -15.48 36.66
N GLY A 19 -51.93 -16.70 36.90
CA GLY A 19 -52.43 -17.62 35.88
C GLY A 19 -53.91 -17.47 35.48
N ARG A 20 -54.26 -18.18 34.41
CA ARG A 20 -55.58 -18.77 34.16
C ARG A 20 -55.41 -20.03 33.27
N PRO A 21 -56.19 -21.11 33.46
CA PRO A 21 -55.89 -22.42 32.88
C PRO A 21 -56.44 -22.57 31.46
N MET A 22 -55.60 -22.97 30.51
CA MET A 22 -55.96 -23.25 29.11
C MET A 22 -56.43 -24.71 28.96
N LYS A 23 -57.60 -24.93 28.33
CA LYS A 23 -58.10 -26.28 28.00
C LYS A 23 -57.10 -27.00 27.08
N ARG A 24 -56.70 -28.21 27.50
CA ARG A 24 -55.54 -29.00 27.04
C ARG A 24 -55.53 -29.40 25.55
N THR A 25 -56.62 -29.18 24.82
CA THR A 25 -56.79 -29.59 23.42
C THR A 25 -56.46 -28.48 22.42
N SER A 26 -56.61 -27.20 22.78
CA SER A 26 -56.35 -26.06 21.87
C SER A 26 -54.86 -25.73 21.71
N VAL A 27 -54.02 -26.13 22.67
CA VAL A 27 -52.56 -25.91 22.62
C VAL A 27 -51.89 -26.78 21.56
N LYS A 28 -52.35 -28.02 21.38
CA LYS A 28 -51.73 -28.97 20.43
C LYS A 28 -51.94 -28.57 18.97
N VAL A 29 -53.12 -28.06 18.64
CA VAL A 29 -53.46 -27.64 17.26
C VAL A 29 -52.72 -26.34 16.90
N LEU A 30 -52.62 -25.40 17.84
CA LEU A 30 -51.86 -24.16 17.64
C LEU A 30 -50.36 -24.42 17.50
N CYS A 31 -49.80 -25.37 18.25
CA CYS A 31 -48.40 -25.79 18.11
C CYS A 31 -48.12 -26.48 16.77
N LEU A 32 -49.06 -27.27 16.22
CA LEU A 32 -48.88 -27.94 14.93
C LEU A 32 -48.95 -26.96 13.74
N VAL A 33 -49.83 -25.94 13.81
CA VAL A 33 -49.92 -24.91 12.77
C VAL A 33 -48.72 -23.96 12.81
N LEU A 34 -48.22 -23.60 14.01
CA LEU A 34 -46.97 -22.85 14.15
C LEU A 34 -45.75 -23.66 13.65
N ALA A 35 -45.71 -24.97 13.88
CA ALA A 35 -44.64 -25.84 13.40
C ALA A 35 -44.62 -25.95 11.87
N LEU A 36 -45.79 -25.93 11.20
CA LEU A 36 -45.87 -25.97 9.73
C LEU A 36 -45.51 -24.63 9.07
N ILE A 37 -45.81 -23.50 9.70
CA ILE A 37 -45.43 -22.16 9.20
C ILE A 37 -43.92 -21.91 9.39
N LEU A 38 -43.30 -22.49 10.43
CA LEU A 38 -41.85 -22.44 10.66
C LEU A 38 -41.04 -23.35 9.71
N CYS A 39 -41.66 -24.27 8.98
CA CYS A 39 -40.98 -25.11 7.99
C CYS A 39 -40.91 -24.49 6.57
N GLY A 40 -41.53 -23.33 6.34
CA GLY A 40 -41.61 -22.71 5.01
C GLY A 40 -40.50 -21.72 4.64
N ALA A 41 -39.58 -21.38 5.55
CA ALA A 41 -38.55 -20.37 5.33
C ALA A 41 -37.15 -20.99 5.31
N GLY A 42 -36.69 -21.42 4.13
CA GLY A 42 -35.32 -21.97 4.05
C GLY A 42 -34.88 -22.59 2.74
N MET A 43 -35.35 -22.12 1.57
CA MET A 43 -34.57 -22.36 0.34
C MET A 43 -33.36 -21.42 0.36
N ALA A 44 -32.35 -21.78 1.14
CA ALA A 44 -31.03 -21.21 1.03
C ALA A 44 -30.51 -21.59 -0.36
N MET A 45 -30.45 -20.61 -1.26
CA MET A 45 -29.65 -20.69 -2.47
C MET A 45 -28.24 -21.08 -2.04
N ALA A 46 -27.85 -22.33 -2.24
CA ALA A 46 -26.48 -22.77 -2.15
C ALA A 46 -25.73 -22.11 -3.32
N GLN A 47 -25.43 -20.82 -3.17
CA GLN A 47 -24.39 -20.20 -3.97
C GLN A 47 -23.14 -20.98 -3.63
N LYS A 48 -22.70 -21.80 -4.59
CA LYS A 48 -21.41 -22.48 -4.57
C LYS A 48 -20.38 -21.39 -4.35
N ALA A 49 -19.98 -21.17 -3.09
CA ALA A 49 -19.01 -20.16 -2.72
C ALA A 49 -17.74 -20.50 -3.48
N LYS A 50 -17.51 -19.80 -4.58
CA LYS A 50 -16.29 -19.91 -5.35
C LYS A 50 -15.20 -19.52 -4.36
N LYS A 51 -14.37 -20.48 -3.94
CA LYS A 51 -13.21 -20.20 -3.09
C LYS A 51 -12.54 -18.95 -3.67
N PRO A 52 -12.24 -17.91 -2.85
CA PRO A 52 -11.53 -16.75 -3.36
C PRO A 52 -10.31 -17.27 -4.10
N ALA A 53 -10.17 -16.88 -5.36
CA ALA A 53 -9.00 -17.23 -6.13
C ALA A 53 -7.79 -16.81 -5.29
N ALA A 54 -6.83 -17.72 -5.12
CA ALA A 54 -5.59 -17.35 -4.46
C ALA A 54 -5.06 -16.07 -5.13
N PRO A 55 -4.59 -15.07 -4.35
CA PRO A 55 -4.03 -13.87 -4.94
C PRO A 55 -2.97 -14.28 -5.97
N PRO A 56 -2.91 -13.62 -7.13
CA PRO A 56 -1.93 -13.95 -8.15
C PRO A 56 -0.55 -14.01 -7.51
N ALA A 57 0.27 -14.98 -7.94
CA ALA A 57 1.63 -15.15 -7.42
C ALA A 57 2.35 -13.79 -7.44
N PRO A 58 3.13 -13.46 -6.38
CA PRO A 58 3.83 -12.18 -6.32
C PRO A 58 4.69 -12.01 -7.57
N ALA A 59 4.52 -10.86 -8.23
CA ALA A 59 5.22 -10.57 -9.47
C ALA A 59 6.72 -10.43 -9.19
N ASP A 60 7.56 -11.02 -10.04
CA ASP A 60 9.02 -10.94 -9.92
C ASP A 60 9.49 -9.47 -9.91
N ILE A 61 9.98 -9.02 -8.75
CA ILE A 61 10.45 -7.66 -8.51
C ILE A 61 11.56 -7.29 -9.51
N ASN A 62 12.47 -8.21 -9.82
CA ASN A 62 13.59 -7.92 -10.74
C ASN A 62 13.08 -7.68 -12.15
N LYS A 63 12.11 -8.48 -12.60
CA LYS A 63 11.45 -8.28 -13.89
C LYS A 63 10.72 -6.93 -13.93
N LEU A 64 9.96 -6.59 -12.89
CA LEU A 64 9.27 -5.29 -12.81
C LEU A 64 10.24 -4.11 -12.87
N LEU A 65 11.36 -4.19 -12.15
CA LEU A 65 12.40 -3.17 -12.15
C LEU A 65 13.03 -3.04 -13.56
N LEU A 66 13.37 -4.16 -14.22
CA LEU A 66 13.91 -4.16 -15.58
C LEU A 66 12.94 -3.55 -16.59
N ASP A 67 11.70 -4.03 -16.61
CA ASP A 67 10.66 -3.54 -17.53
C ASP A 67 10.39 -2.04 -17.29
N SER A 68 10.39 -1.59 -16.02
CA SER A 68 10.22 -0.17 -15.68
C SER A 68 11.36 0.69 -16.21
N PHE A 69 12.60 0.22 -16.09
CA PHE A 69 13.77 0.91 -16.59
C PHE A 69 13.72 1.04 -18.13
N ASP A 70 13.40 -0.04 -18.83
CA ASP A 70 13.25 -0.05 -20.29
C ASP A 70 12.14 0.91 -20.77
N LEU A 71 11.04 1.04 -19.99
CA LEU A 71 9.98 2.00 -20.26
C LEU A 71 10.45 3.44 -20.05
N MET A 72 11.24 3.71 -19.00
CA MET A 72 11.83 5.02 -18.77
C MET A 72 12.79 5.42 -19.90
N GLU A 73 13.61 4.49 -20.40
CA GLU A 73 14.48 4.74 -21.56
C GLU A 73 13.68 5.08 -22.83
N LYS A 74 12.47 4.55 -22.96
CA LYS A 74 11.54 4.87 -24.05
C LYS A 74 10.70 6.14 -23.79
N GLY A 75 10.92 6.85 -22.69
CA GLY A 75 10.16 8.04 -22.29
C GLY A 75 8.73 7.75 -21.81
N LYS A 76 8.37 6.48 -21.58
CA LYS A 76 7.03 6.04 -21.14
C LYS A 76 6.91 6.10 -19.62
N PHE A 77 7.08 7.30 -19.05
CA PHE A 77 7.20 7.50 -17.61
C PHE A 77 5.98 7.05 -16.80
N ASP A 78 4.75 7.29 -17.29
CA ASP A 78 3.53 6.88 -16.58
C ASP A 78 3.40 5.35 -16.46
N GLN A 79 3.86 4.63 -17.49
CA GLN A 79 3.83 3.16 -17.49
C GLN A 79 4.93 2.62 -16.57
N ALA A 80 6.12 3.21 -16.60
CA ALA A 80 7.21 2.87 -15.70
C ALA A 80 6.82 3.10 -14.24
N GLN A 81 6.21 4.24 -13.92
CA GLN A 81 5.74 4.55 -12.57
C GLN A 81 4.78 3.47 -12.04
N LYS A 82 3.82 3.01 -12.86
CA LYS A 82 2.90 1.92 -12.46
C LYS A 82 3.62 0.61 -12.13
N LEU A 83 4.73 0.30 -12.79
CA LEU A 83 5.52 -0.89 -12.47
C LEU A 83 6.33 -0.70 -11.19
N LEU A 84 6.91 0.49 -11.00
CA LEU A 84 7.63 0.86 -9.78
C LEU A 84 6.70 0.86 -8.55
N ASP A 85 5.47 1.34 -8.69
CA ASP A 85 4.46 1.29 -7.64
C ASP A 85 4.13 -0.16 -7.23
N LYS A 86 4.10 -1.09 -8.19
CA LYS A 86 3.94 -2.53 -7.90
C LYS A 86 5.15 -3.14 -7.20
N VAL A 87 6.36 -2.66 -7.48
CA VAL A 87 7.56 -3.05 -6.73
C VAL A 87 7.41 -2.58 -5.29
N LEU A 88 7.03 -1.33 -5.06
CA LEU A 88 6.85 -0.77 -3.72
C LEU A 88 5.67 -1.37 -2.94
N GLN A 89 4.66 -1.91 -3.61
CA GLN A 89 3.62 -2.70 -2.94
C GLN A 89 4.17 -4.00 -2.34
N GLN A 90 5.24 -4.57 -2.91
CA GLN A 90 5.85 -5.82 -2.44
C GLN A 90 7.06 -5.58 -1.53
N ASP A 91 7.90 -4.61 -1.88
CA ASP A 91 9.03 -4.13 -1.09
C ASP A 91 8.96 -2.60 -0.95
N PRO A 92 8.24 -2.08 0.07
CA PRO A 92 8.01 -0.64 0.27
C PRO A 92 9.28 0.20 0.39
N GLY A 93 10.41 -0.42 0.72
CA GLY A 93 11.69 0.25 0.86
C GLY A 93 12.68 -0.12 -0.23
N ASN A 94 12.24 -0.65 -1.37
CA ASN A 94 13.14 -1.03 -2.45
C ASN A 94 13.94 0.19 -2.93
N PRO A 95 15.27 0.25 -2.68
CA PRO A 95 16.03 1.47 -2.87
C PRO A 95 16.13 1.85 -4.35
N LEU A 96 16.14 0.85 -5.24
CA LEU A 96 16.22 1.08 -6.68
C LEU A 96 14.89 1.60 -7.24
N ALA A 97 13.75 1.06 -6.79
CA ALA A 97 12.45 1.56 -7.21
C ALA A 97 12.23 3.02 -6.78
N LEU A 98 12.56 3.34 -5.51
CA LEU A 98 12.47 4.70 -4.97
C LEU A 98 13.38 5.67 -5.73
N ASN A 99 14.62 5.27 -6.01
CA ASN A 99 15.54 6.07 -6.82
C ASN A 99 15.01 6.30 -8.24
N ASN A 100 14.49 5.27 -8.90
CA ASN A 100 13.96 5.40 -10.26
C ASN A 100 12.67 6.24 -10.31
N LEU A 101 11.83 6.20 -9.27
CA LEU A 101 10.70 7.14 -9.12
C LEU A 101 11.19 8.58 -8.95
N ALA A 102 12.25 8.81 -8.16
CA ALA A 102 12.84 10.14 -8.03
C ALA A 102 13.31 10.67 -9.38
N ALA A 103 13.92 9.83 -10.22
CA ALA A 103 14.30 10.20 -11.59
C ALA A 103 13.11 10.68 -12.43
N ILE A 104 11.97 9.98 -12.33
CA ILE A 104 10.72 10.39 -12.98
C ILE A 104 10.23 11.74 -12.43
N MET A 105 10.28 11.94 -11.11
CA MET A 105 9.87 13.21 -10.48
C MET A 105 10.74 14.39 -10.93
N VAL A 106 12.07 14.21 -11.03
CA VAL A 106 12.99 15.22 -11.58
C VAL A 106 12.64 15.55 -13.03
N LYS A 107 12.34 14.55 -13.86
CA LYS A 107 11.90 14.80 -15.25
C LYS A 107 10.62 15.64 -15.33
N GLN A 108 9.74 15.49 -14.33
CA GLN A 108 8.51 16.25 -14.18
C GLN A 108 8.70 17.59 -13.44
N LYS A 109 9.94 17.98 -13.10
CA LYS A 109 10.28 19.16 -12.28
C LYS A 109 9.64 19.16 -10.89
N LYS A 110 9.31 17.99 -10.35
CA LYS A 110 8.76 17.80 -8.98
C LYS A 110 9.89 17.48 -8.02
N PHE A 111 10.77 18.47 -7.79
CA PHE A 111 12.02 18.27 -7.07
C PHE A 111 11.81 17.91 -5.58
N ASP A 112 10.76 18.46 -4.97
CA ASP A 112 10.29 18.13 -3.61
C ASP A 112 10.01 16.62 -3.44
N LYS A 113 9.29 16.03 -4.41
CA LYS A 113 8.99 14.60 -4.41
C LYS A 113 10.20 13.75 -4.72
N ALA A 114 11.07 14.23 -5.62
CA ALA A 114 12.32 13.55 -5.91
C ALA A 114 13.20 13.44 -4.66
N ASP A 115 13.38 14.53 -3.93
CA ASP A 115 14.14 14.56 -2.67
C ASP A 115 13.54 13.61 -1.64
N THR A 116 12.21 13.61 -1.51
CA THR A 116 11.49 12.69 -0.61
C THR A 116 11.81 11.22 -0.92
N TYR A 117 11.69 10.79 -2.19
CA TYR A 117 11.96 9.41 -2.57
C TYR A 117 13.44 9.02 -2.40
N LEU A 118 14.37 9.93 -2.70
CA LEU A 118 15.80 9.65 -2.53
C LEU A 118 16.19 9.48 -1.07
N ASN A 119 15.63 10.30 -0.17
CA ASN A 119 15.85 10.15 1.27
C ASN A 119 15.24 8.85 1.83
N GLN A 120 14.17 8.33 1.21
CA GLN A 120 13.64 7.00 1.54
C GLN A 120 14.52 5.87 1.00
N ALA A 121 15.15 6.06 -0.15
CA ALA A 121 16.01 5.05 -0.79
C ALA A 121 17.34 4.86 -0.03
N LEU A 122 17.95 5.97 0.40
CA LEU A 122 19.33 6.00 0.90
C LEU A 122 19.63 4.99 2.04
N PRO A 123 18.79 4.83 3.08
CA PRO A 123 19.07 3.90 4.18
C PRO A 123 19.16 2.44 3.75
N ARG A 124 18.57 2.08 2.60
CA ARG A 124 18.55 0.71 2.06
C ARG A 124 19.45 0.51 0.85
N ALA A 125 20.12 1.56 0.38
CA ALA A 125 20.94 1.51 -0.83
C ALA A 125 22.34 0.88 -0.63
N LYS A 126 22.82 0.78 0.63
CA LYS A 126 24.15 0.21 0.93
C LYS A 126 24.21 -1.27 0.57
N GLY A 127 25.26 -1.67 -0.17
CA GLY A 127 25.41 -3.05 -0.65
C GLY A 127 24.44 -3.45 -1.77
N TYR A 128 23.55 -2.55 -2.21
CA TYR A 128 22.72 -2.76 -3.38
C TYR A 128 23.53 -2.43 -4.63
N MET A 129 23.76 -3.42 -5.48
CA MET A 129 24.55 -3.24 -6.70
C MET A 129 23.66 -2.89 -7.87
N VAL A 130 24.14 -2.01 -8.74
CA VAL A 130 23.46 -1.61 -9.98
C VAL A 130 24.43 -1.65 -11.15
N GLN A 131 23.87 -1.70 -12.36
CA GLN A 131 24.63 -1.50 -13.58
C GLN A 131 24.47 -0.03 -13.98
N VAL A 132 25.56 0.71 -13.91
CA VAL A 132 25.61 2.06 -14.48
C VAL A 132 25.98 1.90 -15.94
N ASN A 133 25.02 2.18 -16.84
CA ASN A 133 25.20 2.05 -18.28
C ASN A 133 25.05 3.39 -19.04
N ARG A 134 24.91 4.54 -18.36
CA ARG A 134 24.90 5.88 -19.00
C ARG A 134 25.47 6.97 -18.10
N VAL A 135 26.19 7.92 -18.72
CA VAL A 135 26.63 9.19 -18.15
C VAL A 135 25.64 10.27 -18.59
N CYS A 136 25.14 11.11 -17.70
CA CYS A 136 24.10 12.09 -18.06
C CYS A 136 24.27 13.47 -17.38
N GLN A 137 24.45 14.50 -18.22
CA GLN A 137 24.55 15.96 -17.97
C GLN A 137 24.26 16.65 -19.33
N VAL A 138 23.94 17.94 -19.52
CA VAL A 138 23.25 19.01 -18.78
C VAL A 138 21.86 19.12 -19.40
N GLY A 139 20.79 19.14 -18.59
CA GLY A 139 19.39 19.17 -19.07
C GLY A 139 18.74 17.80 -19.36
N GLY A 140 19.49 16.71 -19.21
CA GLY A 140 19.05 15.33 -19.44
C GLY A 140 19.69 14.32 -18.48
N ILE A 141 19.32 14.39 -17.20
CA ILE A 141 19.96 13.66 -16.10
C ILE A 141 19.48 12.20 -16.03
N CYS A 142 20.43 11.27 -15.88
CA CYS A 142 20.15 9.87 -15.58
C CYS A 142 20.37 9.61 -14.10
N LEU A 143 19.31 9.86 -13.34
CA LEU A 143 19.19 9.48 -11.94
C LEU A 143 18.73 8.02 -11.80
N ALA A 144 18.27 7.39 -12.89
CA ALA A 144 17.75 6.04 -12.89
C ALA A 144 18.87 5.02 -13.13
N PHE A 145 18.79 3.89 -12.44
CA PHE A 145 19.76 2.81 -12.58
C PHE A 145 19.07 1.51 -12.97
N LYS A 146 19.76 0.71 -13.77
CA LYS A 146 19.28 -0.60 -14.20
C LYS A 146 19.55 -1.61 -13.08
N PRO A 147 18.55 -2.44 -12.70
CA PRO A 147 18.81 -3.54 -11.78
C PRO A 147 19.79 -4.54 -12.40
N VAL A 148 20.58 -5.19 -11.56
CA VAL A 148 21.48 -6.26 -11.97
C VAL A 148 20.84 -7.61 -11.71
N VAL A 149 21.11 -8.57 -12.59
CA VAL A 149 20.76 -9.96 -12.37
C VAL A 149 22.07 -10.74 -12.29
N GLY A 150 22.30 -11.42 -11.16
CA GLY A 150 23.56 -12.11 -10.89
C GLY A 150 24.75 -11.16 -10.61
N ALA A 151 25.97 -11.61 -10.91
CA ALA A 151 27.23 -10.93 -10.56
C ALA A 151 27.62 -9.76 -11.50
N THR A 152 26.65 -9.09 -12.12
CA THR A 152 26.90 -8.10 -13.19
C THR A 152 26.95 -6.65 -12.71
N GLY A 153 26.66 -6.36 -11.44
CA GLY A 153 26.72 -5.00 -10.92
C GLY A 153 28.13 -4.45 -10.81
N ASN A 154 28.34 -3.21 -11.25
CA ASN A 154 29.64 -2.56 -11.27
C ASN A 154 29.77 -1.38 -10.30
N GLN A 155 28.68 -0.91 -9.70
CA GLN A 155 28.69 0.16 -8.72
C GLN A 155 27.66 -0.08 -7.61
N GLU A 156 27.98 0.41 -6.41
CA GLU A 156 27.02 0.50 -5.31
C GLU A 156 26.02 1.63 -5.55
N LEU A 157 24.76 1.40 -5.16
CA LEU A 157 23.68 2.36 -5.32
C LEU A 157 23.78 3.54 -4.34
N ALA A 158 24.28 3.34 -3.12
CA ALA A 158 24.28 4.39 -2.10
C ALA A 158 25.02 5.69 -2.50
N PRO A 159 26.27 5.64 -3.02
CA PRO A 159 26.96 6.85 -3.50
C PRO A 159 26.20 7.57 -4.62
N LEU A 160 25.51 6.81 -5.47
CA LEU A 160 24.73 7.35 -6.57
C LEU A 160 23.45 8.03 -6.08
N VAL A 161 22.76 7.45 -5.08
CA VAL A 161 21.61 8.09 -4.43
C VAL A 161 22.03 9.38 -3.75
N MET A 162 23.19 9.43 -3.09
CA MET A 162 23.73 10.66 -2.49
C MET A 162 23.98 11.75 -3.54
N MET A 163 24.64 11.39 -4.65
CA MET A 163 24.84 12.30 -5.79
C MET A 163 23.51 12.84 -6.33
N ASN A 164 22.49 11.98 -6.44
CA ASN A 164 21.17 12.35 -6.89
C ASN A 164 20.48 13.35 -5.93
N ILE A 165 20.64 13.17 -4.61
CA ILE A 165 20.11 14.09 -3.58
C ILE A 165 20.74 15.47 -3.74
N ASP A 166 22.06 15.54 -3.84
CA ASP A 166 22.78 16.81 -3.96
C ASP A 166 22.37 17.58 -5.22
N MET A 167 22.17 16.85 -6.32
CA MET A 167 21.69 17.42 -7.56
C MET A 167 20.27 17.97 -7.45
N VAL A 168 19.34 17.22 -6.84
CA VAL A 168 17.96 17.67 -6.62
C VAL A 168 17.92 18.92 -5.73
N LYS A 169 18.78 18.99 -4.70
CA LYS A 169 18.92 20.17 -3.86
C LYS A 169 19.40 21.40 -4.63
N GLN A 170 20.31 21.24 -5.58
CA GLN A 170 20.74 22.32 -6.46
C GLN A 170 19.59 22.82 -7.35
N TYR A 171 18.74 21.94 -7.87
CA TYR A 171 17.55 22.36 -8.61
C TYR A 171 16.58 23.16 -7.74
N MET A 172 16.27 22.68 -6.54
CA MET A 172 15.39 23.40 -5.61
C MET A 172 15.96 24.78 -5.22
N ALA A 173 17.28 24.92 -5.13
CA ALA A 173 17.94 26.18 -4.80
C ALA A 173 18.02 27.17 -5.99
N SER A 174 17.92 26.68 -7.23
CA SER A 174 18.03 27.46 -8.46
C SER A 174 16.68 27.83 -9.08
N GLU A 175 15.58 27.18 -8.71
CA GLU A 175 14.25 27.63 -9.11
C GLU A 175 13.87 28.95 -8.41
N PRO A 176 13.19 29.89 -9.10
CA PRO A 176 12.61 31.05 -8.44
C PRO A 176 11.60 30.57 -7.39
N LEU A 177 11.83 30.90 -6.12
CA LEU A 177 10.86 30.65 -5.06
C LEU A 177 9.50 31.26 -5.46
N PRO A 178 8.36 30.57 -5.26
CA PRO A 178 7.05 31.16 -5.49
C PRO A 178 6.95 32.51 -4.76
N GLY A 179 6.78 33.60 -5.51
CA GLY A 179 6.71 34.97 -4.96
C GLY A 179 8.03 35.75 -4.93
N ARG A 180 9.16 35.22 -5.38
CA ARG A 180 10.35 36.01 -5.71
C ARG A 180 10.53 36.04 -7.23
N GLY A 181 10.49 37.24 -7.80
CA GLY A 181 10.81 37.46 -9.21
C GLY A 181 12.22 36.98 -9.58
N PRO A 182 12.54 36.92 -10.89
CA PRO A 182 13.85 36.48 -11.35
C PRO A 182 14.96 37.35 -10.74
N ARG A 183 16.04 36.69 -10.28
CA ARG A 183 17.26 37.38 -9.82
C ARG A 183 18.01 37.98 -11.00
#